data_AF-A0A3D4NY58-F1
#
_entry.id   AF-A0A3D4NY58-F1
#
_cell.length_a   1.000
_cell.length_b   1.000
_cell.length_c   1.000
_cell.angle_alpha   90.00
_cell.angle_beta   90.00
_cell.angle_gamma   90.00
#
_symmetry.space_group_name_H-M   'P 1'
#
loop_
_entity.id
_entity.type
_entity.pdbx_description
1 polymer ?
#
loop_
_entity_poly.entity_id
_entity_poly.type
_entity_poly.pdbx_seq_one_letter_code
_entity_poly.pdbx_strand_id
1 'polypeptide(L)'
;MAGPSIIPASALGKGGAVAPSERITMGFIGVGTQGGGHLLGGAWTYLTGGYAARKDVQVLAVCDVWRDRRESAQQRVNRHYAETYGKGNYRSCEAYVDFRNVLDRPDIDAVLIATGPNWHATAAMNAAKAGKDMYCEKPCTKN
;
A
#
# COMPACT_ATOMS: atom_id res chain seq x y z
N MET A 1 6.45 24.35 -31.38
CA MET A 1 4.99 24.57 -31.20
C MET A 1 4.56 23.82 -29.97
N ALA A 2 4.18 24.51 -28.89
CA ALA A 2 3.52 23.88 -27.75
C ALA A 2 2.00 24.05 -27.96
N GLY A 3 1.32 22.95 -28.29
CA GLY A 3 -0.15 22.94 -28.34
C GLY A 3 -0.74 22.95 -26.94
N PRO A 4 -2.03 23.31 -26.77
CA PRO A 4 -2.67 23.28 -25.46
C PRO A 4 -2.68 21.85 -24.90
N SER A 5 -2.12 21.65 -23.70
CA SER A 5 -2.24 20.38 -22.99
C SER A 5 -3.62 20.27 -22.34
N ILE A 6 -4.42 19.29 -22.76
CA ILE A 6 -5.66 18.94 -22.08
C ILE A 6 -5.30 18.07 -20.87
N ILE A 7 -5.33 18.66 -19.68
CA ILE A 7 -5.11 17.94 -18.41
C ILE A 7 -6.49 17.54 -17.85
N PRO A 8 -6.75 16.25 -17.59
CA PRO A 8 -8.04 15.82 -17.06
C PRO A 8 -8.27 16.37 -15.65
N ALA A 9 -9.52 16.73 -15.34
CA ALA A 9 -9.91 17.31 -14.05
C ALA A 9 -9.50 16.42 -12.84
N SER A 10 -9.47 15.10 -13.03
CA SER A 10 -9.02 14.14 -12.03
C SER A 10 -7.52 14.20 -11.73
N ALA A 11 -6.68 14.55 -12.71
CA ALA A 11 -5.25 14.76 -12.51
C ALA A 11 -4.96 16.03 -11.71
N LEU A 12 -5.88 17.01 -11.75
CA LEU A 12 -5.81 18.26 -10.97
C LEU A 12 -6.52 18.17 -9.61
N GLY A 13 -7.07 17.00 -9.24
CA GLY A 13 -7.82 16.85 -7.99
C GLY A 13 -9.14 17.63 -7.92
N LYS A 14 -9.71 18.04 -9.06
CA LYS A 14 -11.01 18.74 -9.10
C LYS A 14 -12.16 17.74 -8.90
N GLY A 15 -13.26 18.19 -8.28
CA GLY A 15 -14.47 17.37 -8.08
C GLY A 15 -14.44 16.40 -6.90
N GLY A 16 -13.62 16.66 -5.87
CA GLY A 16 -13.54 15.84 -4.65
C GLY A 16 -12.65 14.60 -4.77
N ALA A 17 -11.86 14.50 -5.85
CA ALA A 17 -10.80 13.52 -6.04
C ALA A 17 -9.47 14.07 -5.51
N VAL A 18 -8.65 13.24 -4.88
CA VAL A 18 -7.26 13.60 -4.54
C VAL A 18 -6.40 13.36 -5.78
N ALA A 19 -5.68 14.40 -6.22
CA ALA A 19 -4.76 14.31 -7.35
C ALA A 19 -3.72 13.20 -7.10
N PRO A 20 -3.28 12.46 -8.13
CA PRO A 20 -2.31 11.38 -7.93
C PRO A 20 -1.02 11.80 -7.23
N SER A 21 -0.55 13.04 -7.45
CA SER A 21 0.64 13.61 -6.79
C SER A 21 0.46 13.90 -5.30
N GLU A 22 -0.78 13.98 -4.83
CA GLU A 22 -1.12 14.30 -3.43
C GLU A 22 -1.46 13.04 -2.62
N ARG A 23 -1.21 11.85 -3.16
CA ARG A 23 -1.44 10.57 -2.48
C ARG A 23 -0.12 10.02 -1.97
N ILE A 24 -0.16 9.46 -0.76
CA ILE A 24 0.95 8.67 -0.24
C ILE A 24 0.90 7.28 -0.87
N THR A 25 1.96 6.91 -1.57
CA THR A 25 2.12 5.57 -2.13
C THR A 25 2.66 4.62 -1.07
N MET A 26 2.01 3.46 -0.91
CA MET A 26 2.31 2.56 0.20
C MET A 26 2.60 1.12 -0.22
N GLY A 27 3.56 0.52 0.49
CA GLY A 27 3.81 -0.92 0.53
C GLY A 27 3.33 -1.56 1.83
N PHE A 28 2.76 -2.76 1.77
CA PHE A 28 2.30 -3.52 2.94
C PHE A 28 3.16 -4.76 3.14
N ILE A 29 3.90 -4.82 4.24
CA ILE A 29 4.83 -5.91 4.59
C ILE A 29 4.21 -6.74 5.72
N GLY A 30 3.80 -7.97 5.39
CA GLY A 30 2.98 -8.84 6.23
C GLY A 30 1.50 -8.55 6.01
N VAL A 31 0.81 -9.42 5.27
CA VAL A 31 -0.62 -9.27 4.91
C VAL A 31 -1.49 -10.44 5.42
N GLY A 32 -1.04 -11.08 6.50
CA GLY A 32 -1.86 -11.98 7.31
C GLY A 32 -2.94 -11.23 8.10
N THR A 33 -3.45 -11.81 9.19
CA THR A 33 -4.62 -11.32 9.95
C THR A 33 -4.66 -9.80 10.18
N GLN A 34 -3.72 -9.26 10.98
CA GLN A 34 -3.70 -7.83 11.31
C GLN A 34 -3.36 -6.96 10.10
N GLY A 35 -2.33 -7.32 9.34
CA GLY A 35 -1.93 -6.57 8.14
C GLY A 35 -3.00 -6.49 7.05
N GLY A 36 -3.73 -7.59 6.83
CA GLY A 36 -4.89 -7.65 5.93
C GLY A 36 -6.08 -6.83 6.43
N GLY A 37 -6.27 -6.76 7.75
CA GLY A 37 -7.26 -5.88 8.38
C GLY A 37 -6.93 -4.40 8.21
N HIS A 38 -5.66 -4.01 8.35
CA HIS A 38 -5.21 -2.66 8.00
C HIS A 38 -5.41 -2.37 6.51
N LEU A 39 -5.01 -3.31 5.64
CA LEU A 39 -5.04 -3.14 4.20
C LEU A 39 -6.48 -2.97 3.65
N LEU A 40 -7.40 -3.86 4.05
CA LEU A 40 -8.72 -4.01 3.43
C LEU A 40 -9.91 -3.77 4.39
N GLY A 41 -9.62 -3.33 5.62
CA GLY A 41 -10.63 -3.10 6.66
C GLY A 41 -10.87 -4.34 7.52
N GLY A 42 -11.39 -4.11 8.73
CA GLY A 42 -11.70 -5.16 9.70
C GLY A 42 -11.55 -4.67 11.14
N ALA A 43 -11.44 -5.59 12.11
CA ALA A 43 -11.36 -5.25 13.53
C ALA A 43 -10.12 -4.43 13.94
N TRP A 44 -9.13 -4.30 13.06
CA TRP A 44 -7.83 -3.65 13.34
C TRP A 44 -7.75 -2.20 12.86
N THR A 45 -8.80 -1.69 12.22
CA THR A 45 -8.88 -0.30 11.76
C THR A 45 -10.30 0.20 11.88
N TYR A 46 -10.46 1.49 12.18
CA TYR A 46 -11.76 2.17 12.16
C TYR A 46 -12.18 2.58 10.75
N LEU A 47 -11.32 2.38 9.75
CA LEU A 47 -11.57 2.73 8.36
C LEU A 47 -12.26 1.58 7.64
N THR A 48 -13.51 1.80 7.22
CA THR A 48 -14.21 0.88 6.33
C THR A 48 -13.41 0.71 5.04
N GLY A 49 -13.04 -0.53 4.71
CA GLY A 49 -12.18 -0.84 3.55
C GLY A 49 -10.68 -0.63 3.78
N GLY A 50 -10.26 -0.22 4.97
CA GLY A 50 -8.85 -0.09 5.35
C GLY A 50 -8.11 1.00 4.57
N TYR A 51 -6.79 0.87 4.51
CA TYR A 51 -5.93 1.81 3.76
C TYR A 51 -6.22 1.80 2.26
N ALA A 52 -6.65 0.67 1.68
CA ALA A 52 -6.99 0.61 0.26
C ALA A 52 -8.16 1.55 -0.11
N ALA A 53 -9.10 1.78 0.82
CA ALA A 53 -10.26 2.65 0.60
C ALA A 53 -10.00 4.15 0.89
N ARG A 54 -8.81 4.51 1.36
CA ARG A 54 -8.44 5.90 1.61
C ARG A 54 -8.20 6.63 0.29
N LYS A 55 -8.71 7.86 0.17
CA LYS A 55 -8.55 8.68 -1.05
C LYS A 55 -7.15 9.31 -1.16
N ASP A 56 -6.48 9.48 -0.04
CA ASP A 56 -5.14 10.08 0.10
C ASP A 56 -4.01 9.02 0.12
N VAL A 57 -4.34 7.73 -0.08
CA VAL A 57 -3.37 6.63 -0.12
C VAL A 57 -3.54 5.83 -1.40
N GLN A 58 -2.43 5.35 -1.96
CA GLN A 58 -2.42 4.40 -3.06
C GLN A 58 -1.54 3.20 -2.71
N VAL A 59 -2.13 2.00 -2.61
CA VAL A 59 -1.37 0.78 -2.37
C VAL A 59 -0.76 0.26 -3.67
N LEU A 60 0.57 0.15 -3.69
CA LEU A 60 1.35 -0.29 -4.85
C LEU A 60 1.99 -1.66 -4.66
N ALA A 61 2.20 -2.09 -3.41
CA ALA A 61 2.84 -3.36 -3.12
C ALA A 61 2.25 -4.05 -1.90
N VAL A 62 2.14 -5.36 -1.97
CA VAL A 62 1.92 -6.25 -0.83
C VAL A 62 3.04 -7.28 -0.76
N CYS A 63 3.44 -7.65 0.45
CA CYS A 63 4.54 -8.57 0.66
C CYS A 63 4.20 -9.59 1.76
N ASP A 64 4.34 -10.88 1.44
CA ASP A 64 4.25 -11.97 2.39
C ASP A 64 4.99 -13.21 1.86
N VAL A 65 5.68 -13.93 2.74
CA VAL A 65 6.34 -15.18 2.37
C VAL A 65 5.32 -16.26 1.99
N TRP A 66 4.11 -16.21 2.58
CA TRP A 66 3.02 -17.11 2.24
C TRP A 66 2.33 -16.68 0.95
N ARG A 67 2.44 -17.52 -0.09
CA ARG A 67 1.90 -17.26 -1.44
C ARG A 67 0.44 -16.85 -1.44
N ASP A 68 -0.43 -17.70 -0.91
CA ASP A 68 -1.87 -17.49 -0.95
C ASP A 68 -2.27 -16.17 -0.27
N ARG A 69 -1.57 -15.79 0.81
CA ARG A 69 -1.83 -14.51 1.50
C ARG A 69 -1.47 -13.32 0.62
N ARG A 70 -0.25 -13.26 0.08
CA ARG A 70 0.18 -12.13 -0.77
C ARG A 70 -0.61 -12.05 -2.07
N GLU A 71 -0.91 -13.18 -2.71
CA GLU A 71 -1.64 -13.21 -3.99
C GLU A 71 -3.12 -12.85 -3.77
N SER A 72 -3.76 -13.36 -2.70
CA SER A 72 -5.12 -12.98 -2.35
C SER A 72 -5.23 -11.49 -2.00
N ALA A 73 -4.30 -10.95 -1.20
CA ALA A 73 -4.26 -9.53 -0.87
C ALA A 73 -4.11 -8.66 -2.12
N GLN A 74 -3.16 -8.98 -2.99
CA GLN A 74 -2.92 -8.26 -4.25
C GLN A 74 -4.16 -8.26 -5.15
N GLN A 75 -4.81 -9.40 -5.32
CA GLN A 75 -6.03 -9.52 -6.13
C GLN A 75 -7.17 -8.66 -5.55
N ARG A 76 -7.34 -8.66 -4.22
CA ARG A 76 -8.40 -7.89 -3.55
C ARG A 76 -8.15 -6.38 -3.66
N VAL A 77 -6.90 -5.93 -3.50
CA VAL A 77 -6.53 -4.52 -3.69
C VAL A 77 -6.79 -4.09 -5.14
N ASN A 78 -6.33 -4.86 -6.12
CA ASN A 78 -6.54 -4.52 -7.53
C ASN A 78 -8.03 -4.53 -7.91
N ARG A 79 -8.81 -5.48 -7.39
CA ARG A 79 -10.27 -5.50 -7.57
C ARG A 79 -10.93 -4.25 -7.00
N HIS A 80 -10.58 -3.89 -5.76
CA HIS A 80 -11.09 -2.68 -5.12
C HIS A 80 -10.82 -1.42 -5.95
N TYR A 81 -9.62 -1.28 -6.49
CA TYR A 81 -9.29 -0.13 -7.34
C TYR A 81 -9.92 -0.19 -8.73
N ALA A 82 -10.06 -1.37 -9.33
CA ALA A 82 -10.78 -1.53 -10.60
C ALA A 82 -12.26 -1.08 -10.47
N GLU A 83 -12.91 -1.44 -9.36
CA GLU A 83 -14.27 -1.00 -9.01
C GLU A 83 -14.31 0.52 -8.73
N THR A 84 -13.39 1.02 -7.89
CA THR A 84 -13.33 2.44 -7.48
C THR A 84 -13.09 3.38 -8.65
N TYR A 85 -12.23 3.00 -9.60
CA TYR A 85 -11.87 3.82 -10.75
C TYR A 85 -12.65 3.50 -12.03
N GLY A 86 -13.56 2.52 -12.00
CA GLY A 86 -14.32 2.09 -13.18
C GLY A 86 -13.44 1.55 -14.31
N LYS A 87 -12.29 0.95 -13.98
CA LYS A 87 -11.28 0.46 -14.94
C LYS A 87 -11.02 -1.02 -14.68
N GLY A 88 -11.68 -1.89 -15.44
CA GLY A 88 -11.65 -3.35 -15.23
C GLY A 88 -10.26 -4.01 -15.28
N ASN A 89 -9.25 -3.34 -15.82
CA ASN A 89 -7.86 -3.81 -15.89
C ASN A 89 -6.90 -3.00 -15.00
N TYR A 90 -7.40 -2.19 -14.05
CA TYR A 90 -6.55 -1.40 -13.19
C TYR A 90 -5.73 -2.32 -12.27
N ARG A 91 -4.41 -2.28 -12.45
CA ARG A 91 -3.44 -3.04 -11.67
C ARG A 91 -2.38 -2.09 -11.15
N SER A 92 -2.54 -1.64 -9.91
CA SER A 92 -1.53 -0.81 -9.22
C SER A 92 -0.72 -1.61 -8.22
N CYS A 93 -1.28 -2.70 -7.69
CA CYS A 93 -0.67 -3.49 -6.63
C CYS A 93 0.05 -4.72 -7.18
N GLU A 94 1.33 -4.84 -6.83
CA GLU A 94 2.18 -6.01 -7.09
C GLU A 94 2.41 -6.83 -5.82
N ALA A 95 2.69 -8.13 -5.99
CA ALA A 95 2.92 -9.05 -4.89
C ALA A 95 4.39 -9.45 -4.81
N TYR A 96 4.99 -9.30 -3.64
CA TYR A 96 6.39 -9.61 -3.37
C TYR A 96 6.53 -10.69 -2.31
N VAL A 97 7.54 -11.54 -2.46
CA VAL A 97 7.92 -12.51 -1.42
C VAL A 97 8.94 -11.94 -0.45
N ASP A 98 9.80 -11.07 -0.95
CA ASP A 98 10.88 -10.43 -0.21
C ASP A 98 10.56 -8.95 -0.01
N PHE A 99 10.56 -8.49 1.23
CA PHE A 99 10.23 -7.11 1.57
C PHE A 99 11.28 -6.13 1.05
N ARG A 100 12.53 -6.58 0.85
CA ARG A 100 13.60 -5.71 0.32
C ARG A 100 13.27 -5.21 -1.08
N ASN A 101 12.64 -6.05 -1.90
CA ASN A 101 12.17 -5.64 -3.23
C ASN A 101 11.07 -4.56 -3.17
N VAL A 102 10.30 -4.50 -2.07
CA VAL A 102 9.34 -3.40 -1.83
C VAL A 102 10.09 -2.13 -1.41
N LEU A 103 11.12 -2.26 -0.58
CA LEU A 103 11.91 -1.11 -0.12
C LEU A 103 12.77 -0.49 -1.23
N ASP A 104 13.20 -1.29 -2.20
CA ASP A 104 13.97 -0.85 -3.36
C ASP A 104 13.13 -0.08 -4.39
N ARG A 105 11.79 -0.07 -4.25
CA ARG A 105 10.91 0.66 -5.15
C ARG A 105 11.00 2.17 -4.91
N PRO A 106 11.41 2.98 -5.91
CA PRO A 106 11.50 4.43 -5.76
C PRO A 106 10.13 5.10 -5.72
N ASP A 107 9.09 4.43 -6.18
CA ASP A 107 7.71 4.93 -6.26
C ASP A 107 6.85 4.56 -5.05
N ILE A 108 7.46 4.10 -3.96
CA ILE A 108 6.80 3.87 -2.66
C ILE A 108 7.33 4.89 -1.66
N ASP A 109 6.44 5.69 -1.08
CA ASP A 109 6.79 6.70 -0.08
C ASP A 109 6.92 6.08 1.31
N ALA A 110 5.97 5.21 1.68
CA ALA A 110 5.87 4.66 3.03
C ALA A 110 5.53 3.16 3.05
N VAL A 111 5.83 2.49 4.17
CA VAL A 111 5.45 1.08 4.39
C VAL A 111 4.67 0.86 5.67
N LEU A 112 3.72 -0.06 5.63
CA LEU A 112 3.08 -0.63 6.80
C LEU A 112 3.70 -2.00 7.10
N ILE A 113 4.30 -2.15 8.27
CA ILE A 113 4.96 -3.37 8.72
C ILE A 113 4.07 -4.05 9.75
N ALA A 114 3.44 -5.15 9.35
CA ALA A 114 2.60 -6.01 10.20
C ALA A 114 3.07 -7.47 10.14
N THR A 115 4.38 -7.66 10.21
CA THR A 115 5.00 -8.99 10.29
C THR A 115 4.88 -9.54 11.73
N GLY A 116 5.49 -10.69 12.00
CA GLY A 116 5.63 -11.13 13.40
C GLY A 116 6.65 -10.26 14.14
N PRO A 117 6.60 -10.14 15.48
CA PRO A 117 7.52 -9.31 16.26
C PRO A 117 9.00 -9.69 16.12
N ASN A 118 9.29 -10.91 15.67
CA ASN A 118 10.65 -11.35 15.30
C ASN A 118 11.24 -10.58 14.10
N TRP A 119 10.40 -10.01 13.25
CA TRP A 119 10.79 -9.38 11.98
C TRP A 119 10.53 -7.87 11.95
N HIS A 120 9.74 -7.33 12.89
CA HIS A 120 9.45 -5.90 12.99
C HIS A 120 10.70 -5.02 13.01
N ALA A 121 11.62 -5.25 13.95
CA ALA A 121 12.84 -4.44 14.08
C ALA A 121 13.69 -4.51 12.79
N THR A 122 13.88 -5.71 12.23
CA THR A 122 14.64 -5.89 10.99
C THR A 122 14.00 -5.14 9.83
N ALA A 123 12.69 -5.31 9.61
CA ALA A 123 11.98 -4.64 8.52
C ALA A 123 12.00 -3.11 8.70
N ALA A 124 11.77 -2.62 9.92
CA ALA A 124 11.77 -1.20 10.24
C ALA A 124 13.16 -0.56 10.02
N MET A 125 14.23 -1.21 10.48
CA MET A 125 15.59 -0.72 10.22
C MET A 125 15.92 -0.67 8.73
N ASN A 126 15.48 -1.66 7.95
CA ASN A 126 15.70 -1.65 6.51
C ASN A 126 14.87 -0.57 5.82
N ALA A 127 13.61 -0.35 6.24
CA ALA A 127 12.77 0.72 5.71
C ALA A 127 13.37 2.10 5.98
N ALA A 128 13.84 2.35 7.21
CA ALA A 128 14.52 3.59 7.56
C ALA A 128 15.81 3.80 6.74
N LYS A 129 16.61 2.75 6.52
CA LYS A 129 17.81 2.82 5.66
C LYS A 129 17.48 3.11 4.19
N ALA A 130 16.34 2.61 3.71
CA ALA A 130 15.83 2.87 2.37
C ALA A 130 15.15 4.25 2.24
N GLY A 131 15.15 5.06 3.31
CA GLY A 131 14.54 6.39 3.33
C GLY A 131 13.01 6.37 3.23
N LYS A 132 12.37 5.27 3.67
CA LYS A 132 10.91 5.12 3.65
C LYS A 132 10.32 5.52 5.00
N ASP A 133 9.21 6.24 4.98
CA ASP A 133 8.38 6.40 6.17
C ASP A 133 7.74 5.05 6.54
N MET A 134 7.46 4.83 7.82
CA MET A 134 6.95 3.54 8.26
C MET A 134 5.96 3.62 9.42
N TYR A 135 4.90 2.82 9.31
CA TYR A 135 4.11 2.38 10.46
C TYR A 135 4.55 0.96 10.80
N CYS A 136 4.90 0.69 12.06
CA CYS A 136 5.23 -0.65 12.52
C CYS A 136 4.21 -1.11 13.57
N GLU A 137 3.66 -2.30 13.38
CA GLU A 137 2.76 -2.89 14.34
C GLU A 137 3.42 -3.15 15.69
N LYS A 138 2.58 -3.14 16.72
CA LYS A 138 2.93 -3.54 18.08
C LYS A 138 2.92 -5.07 18.23
N PRO A 139 3.76 -5.64 19.09
CA PRO A 139 4.90 -5.01 19.77
C PRO A 139 6.07 -4.78 18.79
N CYS A 140 6.84 -3.71 18.98
CA CYS A 140 7.87 -3.28 18.01
C CYS A 140 9.04 -4.28 17.87
N THR A 141 9.32 -5.08 18.91
CA THR A 141 10.29 -6.18 18.87
C THR A 141 9.93 -7.22 19.93
N LYS A 142 10.50 -8.42 19.81
CA LYS A 142 10.63 -9.34 20.97
C LYS A 142 11.89 -8.99 21.77
N ASN A 143 11.90 -9.37 23.05
CA ASN A 143 13.06 -9.29 23.94
C ASN A 143 14.08 -10.37 23.62
#